data_AF-A0AAX1MKS9-F1
#
_entry.id   AF-A0AAX1MKS9-F1
#
_cell.length_a   1.000
_cell.length_b   1.000
_cell.length_c   1.000
_cell.angle_alpha   90.00
_cell.angle_beta   90.00
_cell.angle_gamma   90.00
#
_symmetry.space_group_name_H-M   'P 1'
#
loop_
_entity.id
_entity.type
_entity.pdbx_description
1 polymer ?
#
loop_
_entity_poly.entity_id
_entity_poly.type
_entity_poly.pdbx_seq_one_letter_code
_entity_poly.pdbx_strand_id
1 'polypeptide(L)'
;MTQLPKVKDTFVNSKTTQSILKTRAGKQAAQVFSNAADRFLRGHQLALSGKTPFEVVYEREIISLRFYKADVETGENKHRVPLVIIPPLAANTLVFDLFPDRSLIRYFQSQGFDVYMIDWGTPSRRQAKYNFGTYIKIFMPDFINKIREHSGQQQLSLYGWSLGGAISLCYTSLFKDKNIKNLMILASPINTHQSGYIGKLYQKLNTPAQWVRTNTNFRIRQIPSRYFHIHGWQNTLGFKLTDPVGNFKNYWQLLKNLNDRQFVINHATSSSFVDNMLAYPGGVMRDIILRFWIDNELSTGVVQFGDQTAYFKDIDCSVLAIGGDTDIIVTAEAVKPLMDLISSQDKQFEIVSGGHMGLVSGSQAPLHVWPVITNWLIPRSE
;
A
#
# COMPACT_ATOMS: atom_id res chain seq x y z
N MET A 1 2.28 49.71 -26.92
CA MET A 1 1.78 48.34 -27.15
C MET A 1 2.15 47.52 -25.92
N THR A 2 1.28 46.97 -25.06
CA THR A 2 -0.18 46.93 -24.95
C THR A 2 -0.40 46.60 -23.47
N GLN A 3 -0.93 47.53 -22.67
CA GLN A 3 -1.26 47.25 -21.27
C GLN A 3 -2.46 46.31 -21.21
N LEU A 4 -2.33 45.22 -20.45
CA LEU A 4 -3.40 44.27 -20.15
C LEU A 4 -4.58 45.00 -19.47
N PRO A 5 -5.85 44.67 -19.82
CA PRO A 5 -7.00 45.29 -19.19
C PRO A 5 -7.10 44.87 -17.73
N LYS A 6 -7.26 45.85 -16.82
CA LYS A 6 -7.67 45.63 -15.44
C LYS A 6 -8.99 44.86 -15.44
N VAL A 7 -8.95 43.59 -15.02
CA VAL A 7 -10.16 42.83 -14.68
C VAL A 7 -10.82 43.56 -13.52
N LYS A 8 -11.99 44.14 -13.77
CA LYS A 8 -12.79 44.84 -12.77
C LYS A 8 -13.21 43.86 -11.66
N ASP A 9 -12.87 44.21 -10.43
CA ASP A 9 -13.48 43.72 -9.18
C ASP A 9 -14.96 44.12 -9.10
N THR A 10 -15.81 43.54 -9.93
CA THR A 10 -17.26 43.82 -9.93
C THR A 10 -18.07 42.54 -9.94
N PHE A 11 -17.89 41.66 -8.95
CA PHE A 11 -18.87 40.61 -8.67
C PHE A 11 -19.09 40.23 -7.19
N VAL A 12 -18.59 41.01 -6.21
CA VAL A 12 -18.82 40.70 -4.77
C VAL A 12 -19.10 41.93 -3.90
N ASN A 13 -19.88 42.93 -4.37
CA ASN A 13 -20.17 44.10 -3.52
C ASN A 13 -21.60 44.66 -3.65
N SER A 14 -22.61 43.78 -3.75
CA SER A 14 -24.00 44.20 -3.64
C SER A 14 -24.54 43.95 -2.22
N LYS A 15 -25.27 44.92 -1.64
CA LYS A 15 -25.99 44.77 -0.35
C LYS A 15 -26.93 43.56 -0.36
N THR A 16 -27.43 43.19 -1.53
CA THR A 16 -28.27 42.01 -1.78
C THR A 16 -27.52 40.70 -1.56
N THR A 17 -26.27 40.60 -2.02
CA THR A 17 -25.42 39.42 -1.78
C THR A 17 -25.10 39.26 -0.29
N GLN A 18 -24.80 40.36 0.40
CA GLN A 18 -24.56 40.36 1.85
C GLN A 18 -25.81 40.02 2.67
N SER A 19 -26.99 40.46 2.21
CA SER A 19 -28.29 40.12 2.80
C SER A 19 -28.60 38.62 2.67
N ILE A 20 -28.41 38.06 1.47
CA ILE A 20 -28.62 36.63 1.21
C ILE A 20 -27.66 35.78 2.07
N LEU A 21 -26.38 36.15 2.16
CA LEU A 21 -25.38 35.48 2.99
C LEU A 21 -25.67 35.53 4.50
N LYS A 22 -26.52 36.44 4.98
CA LYS A 22 -26.93 36.51 6.41
C LYS A 22 -28.05 35.55 6.76
N THR A 23 -28.81 35.05 5.78
CA THR A 23 -29.87 34.06 5.99
C THR A 23 -29.28 32.69 6.33
N ARG A 24 -30.03 31.83 7.05
CA ARG A 24 -29.59 30.45 7.35
C ARG A 24 -29.27 29.67 6.08
N ALA A 25 -30.08 29.83 5.04
CA ALA A 25 -29.87 29.22 3.73
C ALA A 25 -28.61 29.76 3.01
N GLY A 26 -28.36 31.08 3.06
CA GLY A 26 -27.17 31.67 2.45
C GLY A 26 -25.87 31.35 3.18
N LYS A 27 -25.90 31.28 4.53
CA LYS A 27 -24.77 30.76 5.32
C LYS A 27 -24.47 29.30 4.98
N GLN A 28 -25.51 28.48 4.83
CA GLN A 28 -25.37 27.07 4.45
C GLN A 28 -24.82 26.91 3.03
N ALA A 29 -25.30 27.70 2.07
CA ALA A 29 -24.78 27.70 0.69
C ALA A 29 -23.31 28.16 0.63
N ALA A 30 -22.94 29.19 1.38
CA ALA A 30 -21.55 29.65 1.50
C ALA A 30 -20.65 28.59 2.16
N GLN A 31 -21.14 27.90 3.20
CA GLN A 31 -20.44 26.80 3.85
C GLN A 31 -20.19 25.63 2.88
N VAL A 32 -21.22 25.24 2.12
CA VAL A 32 -21.11 24.19 1.09
C VAL A 32 -20.09 24.57 0.02
N PHE A 33 -20.12 25.82 -0.46
CA PHE A 33 -19.15 26.31 -1.45
C PHE A 33 -17.73 26.34 -0.89
N SER A 34 -17.54 26.82 0.34
CA SER A 34 -16.25 26.84 1.02
C SER A 34 -15.70 25.42 1.25
N ASN A 35 -16.55 24.49 1.68
CA ASN A 35 -16.17 23.09 1.88
C ASN A 35 -15.81 22.41 0.57
N ALA A 36 -16.55 22.66 -0.51
CA ALA A 36 -16.21 22.19 -1.84
C ALA A 36 -14.86 22.77 -2.30
N ALA A 37 -14.68 24.09 -2.20
CA ALA A 37 -13.44 24.76 -2.57
C ALA A 37 -12.23 24.21 -1.79
N ASP A 38 -12.35 24.02 -0.47
CA ASP A 38 -11.27 23.43 0.31
C ASP A 38 -11.02 21.96 -0.06
N ARG A 39 -12.05 21.15 -0.31
CA ARG A 39 -11.87 19.74 -0.72
C ARG A 39 -11.19 19.60 -2.07
N PHE A 40 -11.50 20.48 -3.04
CA PHE A 40 -10.95 20.44 -4.39
C PHE A 40 -9.59 21.13 -4.52
N LEU A 41 -9.39 22.27 -3.84
CA LEU A 41 -8.18 23.09 -3.96
C LEU A 41 -7.16 22.82 -2.85
N ARG A 42 -7.62 22.42 -1.65
CA ARG A 42 -6.79 22.28 -0.44
C ARG A 42 -6.93 20.91 0.24
N GLY A 43 -7.38 19.89 -0.49
CA GLY A 43 -7.66 18.56 0.08
C GLY A 43 -6.48 17.93 0.83
N HIS A 44 -5.24 18.23 0.43
CA HIS A 44 -4.02 17.80 1.10
C HIS A 44 -3.81 18.45 2.48
N GLN A 45 -4.23 19.70 2.67
CA GLN A 45 -4.17 20.39 3.97
C GLN A 45 -5.29 19.95 4.91
N LEU A 46 -6.40 19.44 4.35
CA LEU A 46 -7.50 18.88 5.11
C LEU A 46 -7.25 17.44 5.58
N ALA A 47 -6.42 16.69 4.84
CA ALA A 47 -6.14 15.30 5.17
C ALA A 47 -5.45 15.22 6.55
N LEU A 48 -5.98 14.38 7.43
CA LEU A 48 -5.40 14.12 8.74
C LEU A 48 -4.31 13.03 8.72
N SER A 49 -4.08 12.43 7.56
CA SER A 49 -3.17 11.32 7.36
C SER A 49 -1.69 11.73 7.44
N GLY A 50 -0.82 10.84 7.89
CA GLY A 50 0.64 11.03 7.89
C GLY A 50 1.14 11.98 8.98
N LYS A 51 0.41 12.11 10.09
CA LYS A 51 0.72 13.02 11.21
C LYS A 51 1.47 12.35 12.36
N THR A 52 1.63 11.03 12.33
CA THR A 52 2.39 10.32 13.35
C THR A 52 3.87 10.74 13.27
N PRO A 53 4.47 11.27 14.35
CA PRO A 53 5.86 11.71 14.33
C PRO A 53 6.82 10.56 14.00
N PHE A 54 7.80 10.84 13.13
CA PHE A 54 8.85 9.89 12.77
C PHE A 54 10.18 10.58 12.54
N GLU A 55 11.24 9.78 12.64
CA GLU A 55 12.59 10.16 12.22
C GLU A 55 12.92 9.45 10.89
N VAL A 56 13.63 10.13 9.99
CA VAL A 56 14.21 9.48 8.82
C VAL A 56 15.64 9.08 9.18
N VAL A 57 15.86 7.78 9.37
CA VAL A 57 17.13 7.24 9.90
C VAL A 57 18.08 6.78 8.80
N TYR A 58 17.59 6.64 7.57
CA TYR A 58 18.39 6.33 6.39
C TYR A 58 17.66 6.76 5.12
N GLU A 59 18.41 7.25 4.13
CA GLU A 59 17.88 7.58 2.81
C GLU A 59 18.78 7.05 1.72
N ARG A 60 18.17 6.56 0.65
CA ARG A 60 18.86 6.20 -0.57
C ARG A 60 18.02 6.55 -1.79
N GLU A 61 18.54 7.47 -2.58
CA GLU A 61 17.87 7.99 -3.78
C GLU A 61 16.49 8.58 -3.51
N ILE A 62 15.42 7.85 -3.86
CA ILE A 62 14.03 8.24 -3.61
C ILE A 62 13.43 7.51 -2.41
N ILE A 63 14.15 6.57 -1.82
CA ILE A 63 13.67 5.68 -0.77
C ILE A 63 14.13 6.22 0.58
N SER A 64 13.22 6.31 1.55
CA SER A 64 13.53 6.70 2.93
C SER A 64 13.13 5.61 3.91
N LEU A 65 13.93 5.46 4.97
CA LEU A 65 13.64 4.58 6.09
C LEU A 65 13.10 5.43 7.24
N ARG A 66 11.80 5.29 7.51
CA ARG A 66 11.12 6.01 8.58
C ARG A 66 11.13 5.16 9.85
N PHE A 67 11.49 5.76 10.97
CA PHE A 67 11.49 5.16 12.30
C PHE A 67 10.45 5.82 13.20
N TYR A 68 9.65 4.99 13.84
CA TYR A 68 8.59 5.35 14.77
C TYR A 68 8.87 4.62 16.09
N LYS A 69 9.23 5.39 17.11
CA LYS A 69 9.59 4.84 18.43
C LYS A 69 8.37 4.25 19.12
N ALA A 70 8.52 3.11 19.81
CA ALA A 70 7.46 2.54 20.64
C ALA A 70 6.94 3.59 21.65
N ASP A 71 5.62 3.58 21.88
CA ASP A 71 5.01 4.45 22.88
C ASP A 71 5.06 3.77 24.24
N VAL A 72 6.00 4.21 25.08
CA VAL A 72 6.26 3.62 26.40
C VAL A 72 5.22 4.07 27.44
N GLU A 73 4.44 5.12 27.17
CA GLU A 73 3.38 5.58 28.07
C GLU A 73 2.10 4.73 27.93
N THR A 74 1.88 4.12 26.76
CA THR A 74 0.68 3.32 26.46
C THR A 74 0.96 1.83 26.26
N GLY A 75 2.21 1.43 25.99
CA GLY A 75 2.61 0.03 25.83
C GLY A 75 2.88 -0.68 27.16
N GLU A 76 2.24 -1.82 27.39
CA GLU A 76 2.43 -2.63 28.60
C GLU A 76 3.86 -3.21 28.70
N ASN A 77 4.53 -3.47 27.58
CA ASN A 77 5.93 -3.93 27.51
C ASN A 77 6.59 -3.49 26.21
N LYS A 78 7.89 -3.13 26.25
CA LYS A 78 8.68 -2.88 25.03
C LYS A 78 9.15 -4.21 24.43
N HIS A 79 8.82 -4.46 23.17
CA HIS A 79 9.30 -5.64 22.45
C HIS A 79 10.73 -5.48 21.95
N ARG A 80 11.54 -6.54 22.07
CA ARG A 80 12.94 -6.52 21.63
C ARG A 80 13.07 -6.54 20.11
N VAL A 81 12.23 -7.31 19.43
CA VAL A 81 12.29 -7.51 17.98
C VAL A 81 11.53 -6.38 17.27
N PRO A 82 12.21 -5.51 16.51
CA PRO A 82 11.55 -4.43 15.80
C PRO A 82 10.64 -4.92 14.68
N LEU A 83 9.61 -4.12 14.38
CA LEU A 83 8.66 -4.38 13.30
C LEU A 83 9.00 -3.55 12.07
N VAL A 84 9.11 -4.17 10.90
CA VAL A 84 9.40 -3.51 9.63
C VAL A 84 8.20 -3.60 8.68
N ILE A 85 7.56 -2.47 8.41
CA ILE A 85 6.48 -2.34 7.43
C ILE A 85 7.07 -2.15 6.03
N ILE A 86 6.68 -3.07 5.14
CA ILE A 86 7.07 -3.11 3.75
C ILE A 86 5.80 -2.86 2.92
N PRO A 87 5.57 -1.60 2.48
CA PRO A 87 4.39 -1.25 1.70
C PRO A 87 4.51 -1.74 0.26
N PRO A 88 3.38 -1.87 -0.47
CA PRO A 88 3.42 -2.11 -1.90
C PRO A 88 3.93 -0.87 -2.64
N LEU A 89 4.63 -1.08 -3.75
CA LEU A 89 5.42 -0.03 -4.43
C LEU A 89 4.62 1.17 -4.97
N ALA A 90 3.30 1.04 -5.13
CA ALA A 90 2.45 2.15 -5.58
C ALA A 90 1.47 2.69 -4.53
N ALA A 91 1.48 2.13 -3.32
CA ALA A 91 0.79 2.75 -2.20
C ALA A 91 1.67 3.84 -1.61
N ASN A 92 1.11 5.03 -1.40
CA ASN A 92 1.76 5.99 -0.52
C ASN A 92 1.63 5.52 0.94
N THR A 93 2.56 5.96 1.79
CA THR A 93 2.64 5.53 3.19
C THR A 93 1.45 6.02 4.05
N LEU A 94 0.64 6.95 3.56
CA LEU A 94 -0.50 7.51 4.28
C LEU A 94 -1.57 6.46 4.62
N VAL A 95 -1.65 5.36 3.87
CA VAL A 95 -2.60 4.27 4.18
C VAL A 95 -2.32 3.62 5.54
N PHE A 96 -1.07 3.62 5.99
CA PHE A 96 -0.66 3.06 7.28
C PHE A 96 -0.88 4.04 8.45
N ASP A 97 -1.11 5.32 8.13
CA ASP A 97 -1.30 6.41 9.07
C ASP A 97 -2.47 7.29 8.63
N LEU A 98 -3.63 6.67 8.36
CA LEU A 98 -4.70 7.33 7.61
C LEU A 98 -5.46 8.35 8.46
N PHE A 99 -5.84 8.00 9.68
CA PHE A 99 -6.43 8.93 10.64
C PHE A 99 -5.72 8.83 12.00
N PRO A 100 -5.79 9.88 12.85
CA PRO A 100 -5.21 9.81 14.19
C PRO A 100 -5.74 8.62 15.01
N ASP A 101 -7.03 8.33 14.93
CA ASP A 101 -7.72 7.20 15.58
C ASP A 101 -7.69 5.91 14.76
N ARG A 102 -7.09 5.95 13.56
CA ARG A 102 -6.99 4.82 12.62
C ARG A 102 -5.65 4.86 11.91
N SER A 103 -4.61 4.74 12.71
CA SER A 103 -3.23 4.64 12.29
C SER A 103 -2.70 3.29 12.73
N LEU A 104 -2.38 2.44 11.76
CA LEU A 104 -1.78 1.14 12.03
C LEU A 104 -0.40 1.31 12.68
N ILE A 105 0.33 2.36 12.30
CA ILE A 105 1.61 2.71 12.91
C ILE A 105 1.42 3.02 14.39
N ARG A 106 0.48 3.92 14.75
CA ARG A 106 0.21 4.25 16.15
C ARG A 106 -0.27 3.04 16.93
N TYR A 107 -1.07 2.18 16.31
CA TYR A 107 -1.51 0.93 16.93
C TYR A 107 -0.32 0.03 17.30
N PHE A 108 0.63 -0.19 16.40
CA PHE A 108 1.83 -0.96 16.74
C PHE A 108 2.71 -0.27 17.78
N GLN A 109 2.84 1.05 17.74
CA GLN A 109 3.57 1.81 18.77
C GLN A 109 2.92 1.62 20.16
N SER A 110 1.60 1.69 20.26
CA SER A 110 0.87 1.48 21.53
C SER A 110 0.88 0.02 21.99
N GLN A 111 1.29 -0.91 21.12
CA GLN A 111 1.50 -2.32 21.47
C GLN A 111 2.98 -2.57 21.82
N GLY A 112 3.81 -1.53 21.94
CA GLY A 112 5.18 -1.65 22.42
C GLY A 112 6.24 -1.95 21.36
N PHE A 113 5.90 -1.85 20.06
CA PHE A 113 6.85 -2.10 18.98
C PHE A 113 7.59 -0.82 18.56
N ASP A 114 8.91 -0.93 18.41
CA ASP A 114 9.69 -0.01 17.57
C ASP A 114 9.38 -0.35 16.11
N VAL A 115 8.81 0.61 15.36
CA VAL A 115 8.31 0.40 14.01
C VAL A 115 9.19 1.12 12.99
N TYR A 116 9.61 0.39 11.97
CA TYR A 116 10.29 0.90 10.79
C TYR A 116 9.35 0.79 9.59
N MET A 117 9.40 1.75 8.69
CA MET A 117 8.68 1.67 7.41
C MET A 117 9.60 2.07 6.27
N ILE A 118 9.68 1.21 5.25
CA ILE A 118 10.41 1.52 4.02
C ILE A 118 9.47 2.31 3.12
N ASP A 119 9.70 3.61 3.00
CA ASP A 119 9.00 4.46 2.04
C ASP A 119 9.75 4.44 0.71
N TRP A 120 9.21 3.71 -0.27
CA TRP A 120 9.78 3.56 -1.61
C TRP A 120 9.85 4.86 -2.43
N GLY A 121 9.17 5.91 -1.96
CA GLY A 121 9.11 7.20 -2.63
C GLY A 121 8.38 7.20 -3.96
N THR A 122 8.43 8.33 -4.65
CA THR A 122 7.74 8.51 -5.93
C THR A 122 8.72 8.33 -7.09
N PRO A 123 8.60 7.25 -7.88
CA PRO A 123 9.52 7.03 -8.99
C PRO A 123 9.26 8.01 -10.13
N SER A 124 10.34 8.51 -10.70
CA SER A 124 10.33 9.32 -11.92
C SER A 124 10.76 8.48 -13.13
N ARG A 125 10.82 9.10 -14.32
CA ARG A 125 11.41 8.45 -15.51
C ARG A 125 12.85 7.95 -15.28
N ARG A 126 13.60 8.54 -14.33
CA ARG A 126 14.96 8.09 -13.98
C ARG A 126 14.97 6.66 -13.41
N GLN A 127 13.90 6.26 -12.75
CA GLN A 127 13.74 4.94 -12.14
C GLN A 127 13.06 3.92 -13.07
N ALA A 128 12.75 4.26 -14.33
CA ALA A 128 12.03 3.37 -15.26
C ALA A 128 12.71 2.00 -15.50
N LYS A 129 14.02 1.89 -15.21
CA LYS A 129 14.79 0.64 -15.28
C LYS A 129 14.63 -0.26 -14.05
N TYR A 130 14.13 0.26 -12.92
CA TYR A 130 13.92 -0.54 -11.72
C TYR A 130 12.85 -1.58 -12.01
N ASN A 131 13.18 -2.80 -11.64
CA ASN A 131 12.38 -4.00 -11.81
C ASN A 131 12.16 -4.66 -10.45
N PHE A 132 11.31 -5.69 -10.39
CA PHE A 132 10.97 -6.31 -9.12
C PHE A 132 12.21 -6.86 -8.39
N GLY A 133 13.16 -7.42 -9.15
CA GLY A 133 14.45 -7.87 -8.63
C GLY A 133 15.36 -6.76 -8.10
N THR A 134 15.20 -5.50 -8.54
CA THR A 134 15.96 -4.36 -7.99
C THR A 134 15.58 -4.13 -6.53
N TYR A 135 14.27 -4.11 -6.24
CA TYR A 135 13.76 -3.93 -4.89
C TYR A 135 14.21 -5.06 -3.96
N ILE A 136 14.18 -6.30 -4.45
CA ILE A 136 14.54 -7.47 -3.64
C ILE A 136 16.05 -7.62 -3.47
N LYS A 137 16.84 -7.48 -4.53
CA LYS A 137 18.28 -7.80 -4.48
C LYS A 137 19.15 -6.65 -4.01
N ILE A 138 18.68 -5.41 -4.20
CA ILE A 138 19.50 -4.21 -3.99
C ILE A 138 18.97 -3.40 -2.81
N PHE A 139 17.67 -3.13 -2.76
CA PHE A 139 17.11 -2.25 -1.72
C PHE A 139 16.79 -3.00 -0.43
N MET A 140 16.15 -4.17 -0.49
CA MET A 140 15.81 -4.91 0.74
C MET A 140 17.02 -5.24 1.63
N PRO A 141 18.15 -5.81 1.15
CA PRO A 141 19.31 -6.08 2.00
C PRO A 141 19.90 -4.83 2.62
N ASP A 142 19.97 -3.75 1.84
CA ASP A 142 20.50 -2.45 2.26
C ASP A 142 19.67 -1.86 3.41
N PHE A 143 18.35 -1.78 3.24
CA PHE A 143 17.44 -1.24 4.25
C PHE A 143 17.34 -2.14 5.48
N ILE A 144 17.31 -3.47 5.31
CA ILE A 144 17.29 -4.41 6.44
C ILE A 144 18.57 -4.26 7.27
N ASN A 145 19.74 -4.14 6.65
CA ASN A 145 21.00 -3.92 7.37
C ASN A 145 20.99 -2.58 8.11
N LYS A 146 20.46 -1.50 7.51
CA LYS A 146 20.34 -0.21 8.18
C LYS A 146 19.40 -0.24 9.38
N ILE A 147 18.32 -1.01 9.32
CA ILE A 147 17.43 -1.24 10.46
C ILE A 147 18.17 -1.98 11.58
N ARG A 148 18.97 -3.00 11.26
CA ARG A 148 19.77 -3.73 12.26
C ARG A 148 20.83 -2.84 12.91
N GLU A 149 21.53 -2.04 12.11
CA GLU A 149 22.51 -1.05 12.60
C GLU A 149 21.87 -0.03 13.54
N HIS A 150 20.72 0.55 13.15
CA HIS A 150 20.03 1.56 13.94
C HIS A 150 19.38 1.00 15.21
N SER A 151 18.72 -0.16 15.12
CA SER A 151 18.02 -0.78 16.26
C SER A 151 18.96 -1.50 17.24
N GLY A 152 20.15 -1.89 16.80
CA GLY A 152 21.03 -2.80 17.53
C GLY A 152 20.51 -4.25 17.59
N GLN A 153 19.41 -4.57 16.89
CA GLN A 153 18.77 -5.88 16.92
C GLN A 153 19.06 -6.62 15.62
N GLN A 154 19.49 -7.88 15.73
CA GLN A 154 19.67 -8.73 14.55
C GLN A 154 18.34 -9.26 14.04
N GLN A 155 17.49 -9.72 14.96
CA GLN A 155 16.19 -10.28 14.63
C GLN A 155 15.18 -9.19 14.27
N LEU A 156 14.42 -9.40 13.20
CA LEU A 156 13.37 -8.49 12.72
C LEU A 156 12.07 -9.25 12.44
N SER A 157 10.94 -8.57 12.65
CA SER A 157 9.62 -8.98 12.19
C SER A 157 9.24 -8.17 10.94
N LEU A 158 8.82 -8.81 9.85
CA LEU A 158 8.40 -8.11 8.64
C LEU A 158 6.88 -8.14 8.48
N TYR A 159 6.31 -6.99 8.19
CA TYR A 159 4.90 -6.81 7.81
C TYR A 159 4.86 -6.41 6.34
N GLY A 160 4.31 -7.27 5.47
CA GLY A 160 4.17 -7.00 4.05
C GLY A 160 2.72 -7.01 3.61
N TRP A 161 2.25 -5.90 3.02
CA TRP A 161 0.90 -5.81 2.44
C TRP A 161 0.97 -5.83 0.92
N SER A 162 0.10 -6.62 0.28
CA SER A 162 0.00 -6.73 -1.17
C SER A 162 1.35 -7.07 -1.80
N LEU A 163 1.84 -6.27 -2.75
CA LEU A 163 3.17 -6.41 -3.35
C LEU A 163 4.31 -6.35 -2.31
N GLY A 164 4.12 -5.64 -1.20
CA GLY A 164 5.07 -5.63 -0.08
C GLY A 164 5.25 -7.02 0.53
N GLY A 165 4.18 -7.81 0.64
CA GLY A 165 4.26 -9.22 1.06
C GLY A 165 5.07 -10.09 0.09
N ALA A 166 4.90 -9.89 -1.23
CA ALA A 166 5.67 -10.61 -2.23
C ALA A 166 7.16 -10.24 -2.18
N ILE A 167 7.48 -8.96 -1.92
CA ILE A 167 8.86 -8.50 -1.70
C ILE A 167 9.45 -9.17 -0.46
N SER A 168 8.73 -9.20 0.66
CA SER A 168 9.17 -9.85 1.90
C SER A 168 9.45 -11.34 1.69
N LEU A 169 8.53 -12.08 1.07
CA LEU A 169 8.69 -13.50 0.78
C LEU A 169 9.91 -13.76 -0.10
N CYS A 170 10.04 -13.02 -1.19
CA CYS A 170 11.16 -13.18 -2.11
C CYS A 170 12.50 -12.80 -1.45
N TYR A 171 12.55 -11.74 -0.63
CA TYR A 171 13.76 -11.39 0.11
C TYR A 171 14.16 -12.51 1.08
N THR A 172 13.25 -12.95 1.95
CA THR A 172 13.54 -13.95 2.98
C THR A 172 13.99 -15.27 2.35
N SER A 173 13.34 -15.71 1.27
CA SER A 173 13.72 -16.95 0.57
C SER A 173 14.98 -16.83 -0.28
N LEU A 174 15.22 -15.69 -0.93
CA LEU A 174 16.41 -15.50 -1.77
C LEU A 174 17.69 -15.41 -0.94
N PHE A 175 17.65 -14.70 0.18
CA PHE A 175 18.81 -14.49 1.06
C PHE A 175 18.89 -15.52 2.19
N LYS A 176 17.85 -16.32 2.40
CA LYS A 176 17.76 -17.32 3.48
C LYS A 176 18.09 -16.71 4.85
N ASP A 177 17.63 -15.48 5.06
CA ASP A 177 17.99 -14.68 6.24
C ASP A 177 17.36 -15.27 7.50
N LYS A 178 18.18 -15.98 8.29
CA LYS A 178 17.80 -16.62 9.55
C LYS A 178 17.46 -15.66 10.69
N ASN A 179 17.72 -14.37 10.49
CA ASN A 179 17.38 -13.33 11.44
C ASN A 179 16.04 -12.65 11.13
N ILE A 180 15.29 -13.13 10.13
CA ILE A 180 13.87 -12.79 10.03
C ILE A 180 13.11 -13.73 10.96
N LYS A 181 12.57 -13.19 12.06
CA LYS A 181 11.89 -13.98 13.10
C LYS A 181 10.44 -14.27 12.72
N ASN A 182 9.73 -13.24 12.24
CA ASN A 182 8.31 -13.30 11.91
C ASN A 182 8.05 -12.67 10.53
N LEU A 183 7.18 -13.30 9.74
CA LEU A 183 6.64 -12.76 8.50
C LEU A 183 5.12 -12.66 8.57
N MET A 184 4.59 -11.45 8.41
CA MET A 184 3.15 -11.20 8.29
C MET A 184 2.85 -10.78 6.84
N ILE A 185 2.05 -11.58 6.15
CA ILE A 185 1.75 -11.45 4.72
C ILE A 185 0.25 -11.19 4.55
N LEU A 186 -0.12 -9.95 4.22
CA LEU A 186 -1.51 -9.53 4.14
C LEU A 186 -1.92 -9.26 2.70
N ALA A 187 -3.01 -9.91 2.25
CA ALA A 187 -3.59 -9.74 0.91
C ALA A 187 -2.52 -9.75 -0.21
N SER A 188 -1.51 -10.61 -0.09
CA SER A 188 -0.40 -10.67 -1.05
C SER A 188 -0.75 -11.59 -2.22
N PRO A 189 -0.44 -11.20 -3.47
CA PRO A 189 -0.87 -11.94 -4.66
C PRO A 189 -0.03 -13.21 -4.89
N ILE A 190 -0.29 -14.28 -4.13
CA ILE A 190 0.46 -15.54 -4.21
C ILE A 190 0.02 -16.35 -5.42
N ASN A 191 -1.29 -16.62 -5.54
CA ASN A 191 -1.90 -17.25 -6.70
C ASN A 191 -2.86 -16.28 -7.38
N THR A 192 -2.35 -15.49 -8.33
CA THR A 192 -3.13 -14.45 -9.00
C THR A 192 -4.26 -15.01 -9.87
N HIS A 193 -4.14 -16.26 -10.35
CA HIS A 193 -5.19 -16.92 -11.12
C HIS A 193 -6.42 -17.23 -10.25
N GLN A 194 -6.26 -17.26 -8.93
CA GLN A 194 -7.35 -17.40 -7.96
C GLN A 194 -7.93 -16.05 -7.53
N SER A 195 -7.39 -14.91 -7.99
CA SER A 195 -7.89 -13.56 -7.68
C SER A 195 -9.16 -13.20 -8.46
N GLY A 196 -10.25 -13.91 -8.19
CA GLY A 196 -11.58 -13.63 -8.72
C GLY A 196 -11.67 -13.63 -10.26
N TYR A 197 -12.49 -12.74 -10.81
CA TYR A 197 -12.72 -12.65 -12.26
C TYR A 197 -11.46 -12.27 -13.05
N ILE A 198 -10.69 -11.30 -12.54
CA ILE A 198 -9.47 -10.82 -13.19
C ILE A 198 -8.44 -11.95 -13.26
N GLY A 199 -8.26 -12.71 -12.17
CA GLY A 199 -7.39 -13.88 -12.13
C GLY A 199 -7.74 -14.91 -13.21
N LYS A 200 -9.01 -15.26 -13.34
CA LYS A 200 -9.50 -16.19 -14.38
C LYS A 200 -9.29 -15.67 -15.80
N LEU A 201 -9.40 -14.36 -16.01
CA LEU A 201 -9.11 -13.75 -17.32
C LEU A 201 -7.63 -13.93 -17.69
N TYR A 202 -6.71 -13.62 -16.77
CA TYR A 202 -5.27 -13.79 -17.01
C TYR A 202 -4.85 -15.24 -17.14
N GLN A 203 -5.49 -16.16 -16.38
CA GLN A 203 -5.27 -17.60 -16.54
C GLN A 203 -5.52 -18.07 -17.98
N LYS A 204 -6.59 -17.57 -18.62
CA LYS A 204 -6.90 -17.89 -20.03
C LYS A 204 -5.87 -17.33 -21.01
N LEU A 205 -5.20 -16.23 -20.66
CA LEU A 205 -4.15 -15.62 -21.48
C LEU A 205 -2.81 -16.38 -21.38
N ASN A 206 -2.62 -17.23 -20.38
CA ASN A 206 -1.39 -18.00 -20.19
C ASN A 206 -1.13 -18.96 -21.37
N THR A 207 -2.13 -19.73 -21.81
CA THR A 207 -1.96 -20.71 -22.91
C THR A 207 -1.55 -20.07 -24.25
N PRO A 208 -2.23 -19.00 -24.74
CA PRO A 208 -1.78 -18.27 -25.92
C PRO A 208 -0.39 -17.65 -25.72
N ALA A 209 -0.10 -17.08 -24.54
CA ALA A 209 1.20 -16.48 -24.26
C ALA A 209 2.34 -17.52 -24.31
N GLN A 210 2.12 -18.73 -23.79
CA GLN A 210 3.07 -19.84 -23.89
C GLN A 210 3.25 -20.30 -25.33
N TRP A 211 2.16 -20.41 -26.10
CA TRP A 211 2.24 -20.75 -27.52
C TRP A 211 3.09 -19.73 -28.29
N VAL A 212 2.86 -18.42 -28.07
CA VAL A 212 3.64 -17.35 -28.71
C VAL A 212 5.12 -17.45 -28.30
N ARG A 213 5.43 -17.67 -27.02
CA ARG A 213 6.81 -17.82 -26.54
C ARG A 213 7.52 -19.03 -27.17
N THR A 214 6.80 -20.12 -27.37
CA THR A 214 7.39 -21.37 -27.87
C THR A 214 7.53 -21.35 -29.39
N ASN A 215 6.56 -20.79 -30.11
CA ASN A 215 6.46 -20.87 -31.58
C ASN A 215 6.91 -19.60 -32.30
N THR A 216 7.24 -18.53 -31.58
CA THR A 216 7.75 -17.29 -32.17
C THR A 216 9.01 -16.83 -31.44
N ASN A 217 9.83 -16.01 -32.11
CA ASN A 217 10.96 -15.32 -31.46
C ASN A 217 10.51 -14.12 -30.62
N PHE A 218 9.20 -13.83 -30.55
CA PHE A 218 8.70 -12.73 -29.75
C PHE A 218 8.87 -13.05 -28.26
N ARG A 219 9.54 -12.16 -27.55
CA ARG A 219 9.74 -12.25 -26.10
C ARG A 219 9.23 -10.94 -25.51
N ILE A 220 8.06 -10.95 -24.87
CA ILE A 220 7.50 -9.74 -24.24
C ILE A 220 8.48 -9.14 -23.22
N ARG A 221 9.32 -9.98 -22.59
CA ARG A 221 10.42 -9.55 -21.69
C ARG A 221 11.47 -8.66 -22.38
N GLN A 222 11.60 -8.70 -23.71
CA GLN A 222 12.51 -7.85 -24.49
C GLN A 222 11.92 -6.47 -24.82
N ILE A 223 10.62 -6.24 -24.60
CA ILE A 223 10.05 -4.90 -24.77
C ILE A 223 10.70 -3.96 -23.74
N PRO A 224 11.26 -2.80 -24.16
CA PRO A 224 11.93 -1.88 -23.27
C PRO A 224 11.01 -1.44 -22.12
N SER A 225 11.52 -1.47 -20.88
CA SER A 225 10.73 -1.18 -19.67
C SER A 225 10.06 0.19 -19.69
N ARG A 226 10.63 1.16 -20.41
CA ARG A 226 10.08 2.51 -20.60
C ARG A 226 8.64 2.52 -21.14
N TYR A 227 8.25 1.52 -21.94
CA TYR A 227 6.90 1.43 -22.50
C TYR A 227 5.84 0.92 -21.51
N PHE A 228 6.27 0.37 -20.38
CA PHE A 228 5.39 -0.11 -19.31
C PHE A 228 5.30 0.87 -18.13
N HIS A 229 5.87 2.08 -18.24
CA HIS A 229 5.77 3.05 -17.17
C HIS A 229 4.31 3.51 -17.03
N ILE A 230 3.74 3.26 -15.86
CA ILE A 230 2.38 3.67 -15.50
C ILE A 230 2.50 4.87 -14.57
N HIS A 231 1.97 6.00 -15.01
CA HIS A 231 1.87 7.21 -14.21
C HIS A 231 0.90 7.03 -13.03
N GLY A 232 1.08 7.77 -11.93
CA GLY A 232 0.22 7.67 -10.75
C GLY A 232 -1.28 7.81 -11.06
N TRP A 233 -1.65 8.71 -11.97
CA TRP A 233 -3.04 8.90 -12.40
C TRP A 233 -3.64 7.65 -13.08
N GLN A 234 -2.85 6.88 -13.83
CA GLN A 234 -3.29 5.64 -14.47
C GLN A 234 -3.51 4.56 -13.40
N ASN A 235 -2.65 4.51 -12.38
CA ASN A 235 -2.81 3.59 -11.26
C ASN A 235 -4.06 3.94 -10.42
N THR A 236 -4.26 5.22 -10.10
CA THR A 236 -5.50 5.72 -9.47
C THR A 236 -6.73 5.33 -10.27
N LEU A 237 -6.70 5.47 -11.60
CA LEU A 237 -7.82 5.06 -12.45
C LEU A 237 -8.06 3.55 -12.38
N GLY A 238 -7.01 2.73 -12.54
CA GLY A 238 -7.10 1.28 -12.47
C GLY A 238 -7.66 0.78 -11.14
N PHE A 239 -7.19 1.34 -10.03
CA PHE A 239 -7.70 1.00 -8.70
C PHE A 239 -9.14 1.49 -8.49
N LYS A 240 -9.51 2.66 -9.01
CA LYS A 240 -10.91 3.12 -8.92
C LYS A 240 -11.88 2.21 -9.68
N LEU A 241 -11.39 1.58 -10.76
CA LEU A 241 -12.16 0.61 -11.55
C LEU A 241 -12.28 -0.77 -10.91
N THR A 242 -11.52 -1.09 -9.84
CA THR A 242 -11.73 -2.36 -9.13
C THR A 242 -13.00 -2.34 -8.28
N ASP A 243 -13.41 -1.17 -7.78
CA ASP A 243 -14.71 -0.96 -7.11
C ASP A 243 -15.41 0.31 -7.63
N PRO A 244 -15.97 0.26 -8.86
CA PRO A 244 -16.53 1.45 -9.50
C PRO A 244 -17.83 1.92 -8.82
N VAL A 245 -18.61 0.99 -8.26
CA VAL A 245 -19.88 1.30 -7.59
C VAL A 245 -19.64 1.89 -6.21
N GLY A 246 -18.71 1.32 -5.42
CA GLY A 246 -18.32 1.88 -4.13
C GLY A 246 -17.71 3.27 -4.27
N ASN A 247 -16.84 3.47 -5.25
CA ASN A 247 -16.27 4.79 -5.52
C ASN A 247 -17.33 5.82 -5.92
N PHE A 248 -18.25 5.49 -6.83
CA PHE A 248 -19.35 6.39 -7.20
C PHE A 248 -20.22 6.74 -5.99
N LYS A 249 -20.60 5.74 -5.18
CA LYS A 249 -21.37 5.96 -3.94
C LYS A 249 -20.63 6.87 -2.97
N ASN A 250 -19.31 6.72 -2.85
CA ASN A 250 -18.47 7.55 -1.96
C ASN A 250 -18.49 9.03 -2.40
N TYR A 251 -18.27 9.32 -3.70
CA TYR A 251 -18.36 10.68 -4.23
C TYR A 251 -19.78 11.26 -4.19
N TRP A 252 -20.80 10.42 -4.38
CA TRP A 252 -22.20 10.84 -4.22
C TRP A 252 -22.54 11.21 -2.76
N GLN A 253 -22.01 10.45 -1.80
CA GLN A 253 -22.12 10.78 -0.38
C GLN A 253 -21.38 12.08 -0.02
N LEU A 254 -20.24 12.37 -0.65
CA LEU A 254 -19.59 13.68 -0.54
C LEU A 254 -20.53 14.79 -0.96
N LEU A 255 -21.08 14.73 -2.17
CA LEU A 255 -21.98 15.77 -2.69
C LEU A 255 -23.18 16.01 -1.78
N LYS A 256 -23.76 14.94 -1.21
CA LYS A 256 -24.88 15.03 -0.26
C LYS A 256 -24.53 15.66 1.08
N ASN A 257 -23.28 15.50 1.54
CA ASN A 257 -22.84 15.92 2.87
C ASN A 257 -21.81 17.07 2.83
N LEU A 258 -21.73 17.83 1.73
CA LEU A 258 -20.83 18.99 1.62
C LEU A 258 -21.10 20.08 2.65
N ASN A 259 -22.27 20.09 3.28
CA ASN A 259 -22.61 20.98 4.38
C ASN A 259 -21.95 20.59 5.72
N ASP A 260 -21.50 19.34 5.86
CA ASP A 260 -20.83 18.82 7.06
C ASP A 260 -19.30 18.91 6.88
N ARG A 261 -18.67 19.80 7.66
CA ARG A 261 -17.22 20.00 7.61
C ARG A 261 -16.45 18.75 8.02
N GLN A 262 -16.92 18.03 9.05
CA GLN A 262 -16.25 16.83 9.55
C GLN A 262 -16.35 15.69 8.53
N PHE A 263 -17.51 15.55 7.89
CA PHE A 263 -17.67 14.59 6.79
C PHE A 263 -16.71 14.89 5.64
N VAL A 264 -16.58 16.17 5.24
CA VAL A 264 -15.68 16.59 4.15
C VAL A 264 -14.21 16.32 4.49
N ILE A 265 -13.79 16.56 5.75
CA ILE A 265 -12.45 16.23 6.24
C ILE A 265 -12.22 14.71 6.23
N ASN A 266 -13.20 13.92 6.70
CA ASN A 266 -13.11 12.46 6.72
C ASN A 266 -13.06 11.88 5.30
N HIS A 267 -13.84 12.45 4.37
CA HIS A 267 -13.77 12.07 2.96
C HIS A 267 -12.43 12.47 2.34
N ALA A 268 -11.94 13.70 2.59
CA ALA A 268 -10.63 14.14 2.09
C ALA A 268 -9.49 13.23 2.58
N THR A 269 -9.54 12.84 3.85
CA THR A 269 -8.55 11.97 4.48
C THR A 269 -8.61 10.54 3.93
N SER A 270 -9.82 9.96 3.76
CA SER A 270 -9.95 8.63 3.15
C SER A 270 -9.54 8.63 1.67
N SER A 271 -9.80 9.73 0.96
CA SER A 271 -9.46 9.85 -0.46
C SER A 271 -8.00 10.22 -0.70
N SER A 272 -7.29 10.80 0.28
CA SER A 272 -5.91 11.28 0.08
C SER A 272 -4.98 10.14 -0.34
N PHE A 273 -5.24 8.92 0.11
CA PHE A 273 -4.53 7.74 -0.36
C PHE A 273 -4.82 7.44 -1.84
N VAL A 274 -6.10 7.22 -2.19
CA VAL A 274 -6.52 6.76 -3.53
C VAL A 274 -6.27 7.83 -4.60
N ASP A 275 -6.48 9.10 -4.26
CA ASP A 275 -6.27 10.24 -5.16
C ASP A 275 -4.77 10.50 -5.41
N ASN A 276 -3.86 9.98 -4.57
CA ASN A 276 -2.41 10.17 -4.68
C ASN A 276 -1.65 8.84 -4.76
N MET A 277 -2.15 7.88 -5.55
CA MET A 277 -1.39 6.65 -5.80
C MET A 277 -0.09 6.95 -6.54
N LEU A 278 0.98 6.26 -6.13
CA LEU A 278 2.31 6.48 -6.68
C LEU A 278 2.44 5.81 -8.06
N ALA A 279 3.35 6.34 -8.87
CA ALA A 279 3.70 5.73 -10.14
C ALA A 279 4.44 4.41 -9.90
N TYR A 280 4.38 3.49 -10.86
CA TYR A 280 5.26 2.32 -10.86
C TYR A 280 6.45 2.54 -11.81
N PRO A 281 7.67 2.12 -11.44
CA PRO A 281 8.74 1.96 -12.42
C PRO A 281 8.29 1.05 -13.56
N GLY A 282 8.62 1.40 -14.80
CA GLY A 282 8.19 0.60 -15.95
C GLY A 282 8.69 -0.86 -15.90
N GLY A 283 9.89 -1.09 -15.36
CA GLY A 283 10.41 -2.45 -15.17
C GLY A 283 9.59 -3.26 -14.16
N VAL A 284 9.10 -2.63 -13.10
CA VAL A 284 8.22 -3.26 -12.11
C VAL A 284 6.88 -3.63 -12.73
N MET A 285 6.23 -2.73 -13.48
CA MET A 285 4.94 -3.06 -14.13
C MET A 285 5.07 -4.20 -15.12
N ARG A 286 6.15 -4.21 -15.90
CA ARG A 286 6.45 -5.32 -16.80
C ARG A 286 6.55 -6.64 -16.04
N ASP A 287 7.25 -6.64 -14.90
CA ASP A 287 7.39 -7.83 -14.06
C ASP A 287 6.05 -8.26 -13.45
N ILE A 288 5.24 -7.33 -12.93
CA ILE A 288 3.91 -7.63 -12.38
C ILE A 288 3.01 -8.28 -13.45
N ILE A 289 2.91 -7.68 -14.64
CA ILE A 289 2.05 -8.19 -15.72
C ILE A 289 2.53 -9.57 -16.18
N LEU A 290 3.83 -9.70 -16.50
CA LEU A 290 4.34 -10.92 -17.09
C LEU A 290 4.52 -12.04 -16.08
N ARG A 291 5.14 -11.75 -14.94
CA ARG A 291 5.54 -12.75 -13.97
C ARG A 291 4.41 -13.11 -13.04
N PHE A 292 3.64 -12.12 -12.57
CA PHE A 292 2.63 -12.38 -11.54
C PHE A 292 1.28 -12.68 -12.14
N TRP A 293 0.80 -11.89 -13.10
CA TRP A 293 -0.53 -12.11 -13.66
C TRP A 293 -0.54 -13.19 -14.74
N ILE A 294 0.38 -13.14 -15.69
CA ILE A 294 0.41 -14.13 -16.79
C ILE A 294 1.05 -15.45 -16.33
N ASP A 295 2.32 -15.39 -15.90
CA ASP A 295 3.09 -16.59 -15.55
C ASP A 295 2.71 -17.16 -14.18
N ASN A 296 2.06 -16.37 -13.32
CA ASN A 296 1.68 -16.75 -11.95
C ASN A 296 2.84 -17.34 -11.15
N GLU A 297 4.03 -16.76 -11.33
CA GLU A 297 5.31 -17.33 -10.87
C GLU A 297 5.34 -17.53 -9.35
N LEU A 298 4.75 -16.61 -8.57
CA LEU A 298 4.67 -16.71 -7.11
C LEU A 298 3.94 -17.97 -6.63
N SER A 299 2.95 -18.45 -7.40
CA SER A 299 2.16 -19.64 -7.04
C SER A 299 2.97 -20.94 -7.11
N THR A 300 4.12 -20.92 -7.78
CA THR A 300 5.02 -22.07 -7.88
C THR A 300 5.95 -22.20 -6.66
N GLY A 301 6.05 -21.14 -5.85
CA GLY A 301 7.04 -21.04 -4.78
C GLY A 301 8.49 -20.90 -5.28
N VAL A 302 8.71 -20.66 -6.58
CA VAL A 302 10.05 -20.51 -7.18
C VAL A 302 10.07 -19.25 -8.02
N VAL A 303 10.94 -18.29 -7.67
CA VAL A 303 11.02 -16.99 -8.33
C VAL A 303 12.45 -16.69 -8.73
N GLN A 304 12.70 -16.50 -10.03
CA GLN A 304 14.07 -16.32 -10.54
C GLN A 304 14.46 -14.83 -10.68
N PHE A 305 15.65 -14.47 -10.22
CA PHE A 305 16.21 -13.12 -10.28
C PHE A 305 17.59 -13.12 -10.96
N GLY A 306 17.62 -13.38 -12.26
CA GLY A 306 18.87 -13.57 -12.99
C GLY A 306 19.44 -14.96 -12.72
N ASP A 307 20.64 -14.99 -12.15
CA ASP A 307 21.37 -16.20 -11.73
C ASP A 307 20.93 -16.73 -10.36
N GLN A 308 20.28 -15.90 -9.54
CA GLN A 308 19.79 -16.30 -8.23
C GLN A 308 18.31 -16.69 -8.28
N THR A 309 17.90 -17.65 -7.45
CA THR A 309 16.52 -18.15 -7.38
C THR A 309 16.04 -18.15 -5.94
N ALA A 310 14.87 -17.56 -5.71
CA ALA A 310 14.17 -17.57 -4.45
C ALA A 310 13.26 -18.80 -4.39
N TYR A 311 13.44 -19.66 -3.39
CA TYR A 311 12.57 -20.81 -3.17
C TYR A 311 11.79 -20.60 -1.87
N PHE A 312 10.46 -20.50 -1.92
CA PHE A 312 9.63 -20.24 -0.74
C PHE A 312 9.74 -21.35 0.32
N LYS A 313 10.10 -22.58 -0.08
CA LYS A 313 10.47 -23.65 0.84
C LYS A 313 11.69 -23.34 1.73
N ASP A 314 12.53 -22.37 1.37
CA ASP A 314 13.65 -21.93 2.21
C ASP A 314 13.19 -21.00 3.36
N ILE A 315 11.90 -20.63 3.43
CA ILE A 315 11.31 -19.85 4.52
C ILE A 315 10.94 -20.79 5.67
N ASP A 316 11.64 -20.64 6.80
CA ASP A 316 11.47 -21.45 8.01
C ASP A 316 11.07 -20.66 9.27
N CYS A 317 11.08 -19.33 9.21
CA CYS A 317 10.61 -18.45 10.28
C CYS A 317 9.09 -18.53 10.51
N SER A 318 8.57 -17.94 11.59
CA SER A 318 7.13 -17.91 11.85
C SER A 318 6.38 -17.09 10.78
N VAL A 319 5.26 -17.59 10.27
CA VAL A 319 4.48 -16.93 9.20
C VAL A 319 3.00 -16.79 9.56
N LEU A 320 2.49 -15.57 9.50
CA LEU A 320 1.06 -15.28 9.51
C LEU A 320 0.64 -14.77 8.12
N ALA A 321 -0.32 -15.44 7.49
CA ALA A 321 -0.93 -15.00 6.26
C ALA A 321 -2.39 -14.60 6.49
N ILE A 322 -2.81 -13.45 5.95
CA ILE A 322 -4.17 -12.94 6.16
C ILE A 322 -4.83 -12.64 4.81
N GLY A 323 -6.03 -13.19 4.62
CA GLY A 323 -6.95 -12.83 3.54
C GLY A 323 -8.15 -12.03 4.06
N GLY A 324 -8.68 -11.13 3.22
CA GLY A 324 -9.94 -10.44 3.50
C GLY A 324 -11.14 -11.20 2.94
N ASP A 325 -12.22 -11.33 3.71
CA ASP A 325 -13.47 -12.00 3.29
C ASP A 325 -14.18 -11.33 2.10
N THR A 326 -13.90 -10.04 1.90
CA THR A 326 -14.51 -9.18 0.88
C THR A 326 -13.47 -8.59 -0.06
N ASP A 327 -12.23 -9.09 -0.02
CA ASP A 327 -11.17 -8.69 -0.93
C ASP A 327 -11.39 -9.30 -2.32
N ILE A 328 -11.68 -8.43 -3.29
CA ILE A 328 -11.88 -8.80 -4.70
C ILE A 328 -10.61 -8.62 -5.56
N ILE A 329 -9.57 -7.99 -5.02
CA ILE A 329 -8.31 -7.71 -5.73
C ILE A 329 -7.36 -8.89 -5.52
N VAL A 330 -7.17 -9.28 -4.26
CA VAL A 330 -6.40 -10.46 -3.87
C VAL A 330 -7.25 -11.25 -2.89
N THR A 331 -8.07 -12.15 -3.41
CA THR A 331 -9.00 -12.92 -2.59
C THR A 331 -8.26 -13.78 -1.57
N ALA A 332 -8.93 -14.20 -0.50
CA ALA A 332 -8.36 -15.11 0.49
C ALA A 332 -7.81 -16.40 -0.14
N GLU A 333 -8.49 -16.92 -1.17
CA GLU A 333 -8.03 -18.06 -1.97
C GLU A 333 -6.74 -17.77 -2.72
N ALA A 334 -6.52 -16.53 -3.18
CA ALA A 334 -5.26 -16.15 -3.81
C ALA A 334 -4.08 -16.07 -2.83
N VAL A 335 -4.33 -15.90 -1.52
CA VAL A 335 -3.29 -15.83 -0.48
C VAL A 335 -2.98 -17.22 0.08
N LYS A 336 -4.02 -18.02 0.37
CA LYS A 336 -3.95 -19.30 1.09
C LYS A 336 -2.89 -20.29 0.56
N PRO A 337 -2.66 -20.44 -0.76
CA PRO A 337 -1.64 -21.34 -1.29
C PRO A 337 -0.23 -21.12 -0.74
N LEU A 338 0.08 -19.94 -0.18
CA LEU A 338 1.35 -19.71 0.50
C LEU A 338 1.66 -20.77 1.57
N MET A 339 0.64 -21.25 2.28
CA MET A 339 0.82 -22.22 3.36
C MET A 339 1.40 -23.54 2.86
N ASP A 340 1.19 -23.89 1.59
CA ASP A 340 1.70 -25.11 0.98
C ASP A 340 3.10 -24.91 0.36
N LEU A 341 3.52 -23.66 0.16
CA LEU A 341 4.77 -23.31 -0.53
C LEU A 341 5.95 -23.08 0.43
N ILE A 342 5.70 -22.91 1.73
CA ILE A 342 6.71 -22.61 2.76
C ILE A 342 6.97 -23.79 3.70
N SER A 343 8.22 -23.91 4.18
CA SER A 343 8.63 -24.97 5.11
C SER A 343 8.54 -24.59 6.59
N SER A 344 8.10 -23.37 6.89
CA SER A 344 7.80 -22.92 8.25
C SER A 344 6.93 -23.92 9.01
N GLN A 345 7.36 -24.24 10.23
CA GLN A 345 6.63 -25.10 11.16
C GLN A 345 5.58 -24.31 11.96
N ASP A 346 5.79 -23.01 12.10
CA ASP A 346 4.88 -22.10 12.79
C ASP A 346 4.24 -21.17 11.75
N LYS A 347 3.23 -21.71 11.04
CA LYS A 347 2.50 -21.00 10.00
C LYS A 347 1.00 -21.02 10.26
N GLN A 348 0.37 -19.87 10.08
CA GLN A 348 -1.07 -19.69 10.30
C GLN A 348 -1.68 -18.89 9.15
N PHE A 349 -2.89 -19.26 8.74
CA PHE A 349 -3.68 -18.52 7.76
C PHE A 349 -5.01 -18.12 8.37
N GLU A 350 -5.32 -16.83 8.33
CA GLU A 350 -6.56 -16.27 8.87
C GLU A 350 -7.35 -15.55 7.78
N ILE A 351 -8.68 -15.63 7.88
CA ILE A 351 -9.59 -14.80 7.11
C ILE A 351 -10.22 -13.80 8.06
N VAL A 352 -10.07 -12.52 7.76
CA VAL A 352 -10.61 -11.43 8.57
C VAL A 352 -11.60 -10.61 7.76
N SER A 353 -12.46 -9.86 8.46
CA SER A 353 -13.46 -9.05 7.78
C SER A 353 -12.85 -7.79 7.17
N GLY A 354 -13.03 -7.61 5.86
CA GLY A 354 -12.60 -6.44 5.12
C GLY A 354 -12.10 -6.74 3.70
N GLY A 355 -12.16 -5.71 2.84
CA GLY A 355 -11.56 -5.76 1.51
C GLY A 355 -10.07 -5.41 1.51
N HIS A 356 -9.45 -5.30 0.33
CA HIS A 356 -7.99 -5.14 0.17
C HIS A 356 -7.35 -4.04 1.05
N MET A 357 -7.92 -2.83 1.01
CA MET A 357 -7.49 -1.73 1.89
C MET A 357 -8.07 -1.82 3.29
N GLY A 358 -9.21 -2.50 3.42
CA GLY A 358 -9.91 -2.69 4.70
C GLY A 358 -9.01 -3.35 5.74
N LEU A 359 -8.10 -4.22 5.32
CA LEU A 359 -7.12 -4.88 6.20
C LEU A 359 -6.14 -3.90 6.85
N VAL A 360 -5.80 -2.80 6.18
CA VAL A 360 -4.78 -1.85 6.66
C VAL A 360 -5.41 -0.61 7.26
N SER A 361 -6.42 -0.04 6.61
CA SER A 361 -6.96 1.28 6.94
C SER A 361 -8.49 1.31 7.03
N GLY A 362 -9.14 0.15 7.07
CA GLY A 362 -10.59 0.04 7.25
C GLY A 362 -11.02 0.52 8.64
N SER A 363 -12.22 1.07 8.76
CA SER A 363 -12.76 1.51 10.06
C SER A 363 -12.93 0.35 11.07
N GLN A 364 -13.10 -0.87 10.56
CA GLN A 364 -13.20 -2.10 11.35
C GLN A 364 -11.83 -2.76 11.62
N ALA A 365 -10.77 -2.31 10.96
CA ALA A 365 -9.44 -2.90 11.09
C ALA A 365 -8.89 -2.87 12.54
N PRO A 366 -9.03 -1.78 13.32
CA PRO A 366 -8.59 -1.74 14.71
C PRO A 366 -9.30 -2.74 15.63
N LEU A 367 -10.53 -3.15 15.27
CA LEU A 367 -11.36 -4.03 16.10
C LEU A 367 -11.23 -5.51 15.70
N HIS A 368 -11.03 -5.78 14.41
CA HIS A 368 -11.17 -7.13 13.86
C HIS A 368 -9.94 -7.65 13.11
N VAL A 369 -9.02 -6.76 12.69
CA VAL A 369 -7.84 -7.15 11.90
C VAL A 369 -6.57 -7.01 12.72
N TRP A 370 -6.31 -5.82 13.25
CA TRP A 370 -5.07 -5.54 13.96
C TRP A 370 -4.89 -6.37 15.24
N PRO A 371 -5.94 -6.67 16.04
CA PRO A 371 -5.82 -7.57 17.17
C PRO A 371 -5.44 -9.00 16.78
N VAL A 372 -5.88 -9.51 15.63
CA VAL A 372 -5.46 -10.83 15.12
C VAL A 372 -3.95 -10.86 14.89
N ILE A 373 -3.42 -9.76 14.36
CA ILE A 373 -2.00 -9.60 14.05
C ILE A 373 -1.17 -9.52 15.34
N THR A 374 -1.57 -8.70 16.31
CA THR A 374 -0.80 -8.53 17.55
C THR A 374 -0.91 -9.72 18.48
N ASN A 375 -2.09 -10.35 18.58
CA ASN A 375 -2.25 -11.60 19.34
C ASN A 375 -1.34 -12.71 18.83
N TRP A 376 -1.05 -12.73 17.53
CA TRP A 376 -0.09 -13.64 16.94
C TRP A 376 1.37 -13.18 17.11
N LEU A 377 1.63 -11.87 16.93
CA LEU A 377 2.98 -11.31 16.89
C LEU A 377 3.63 -11.17 18.28
N ILE A 378 2.86 -10.72 19.28
CA ILE A 378 3.36 -10.41 20.63
C ILE A 378 4.06 -11.61 21.28
N PRO A 379 3.46 -12.83 21.32
CA PRO A 379 4.12 -14.01 21.89
C PRO A 379 5.40 -14.43 21.14
N ARG A 380 5.60 -13.93 19.92
CA ARG A 380 6.77 -14.23 19.06
C ARG A 380 7.78 -13.08 19.02
N SER A 381 7.58 -12.04 19.81
CA SER A 381 8.39 -10.80 19.78
C SER A 381 9.11 -10.50 21.10
N GLU A 382 9.08 -11.44 22.03
CA GLU A 382 9.93 -11.45 23.24
C GLU A 382 11.43 -11.56 22.92
#